data_AF-A0A9P0PE08-F1
#
_entry.id   AF-A0A9P0PE08-F1
#
_cell.length_a   1.000
_cell.length_b   1.000
_cell.length_c   1.000
_cell.angle_alpha   90.00
_cell.angle_beta   90.00
_cell.angle_gamma   90.00
#
_symmetry.space_group_name_H-M   'P 1'
#
loop_
_entity.id
_entity.type
_entity.pdbx_description
1 polymer ?
#
loop_
_entity_poly.entity_id
_entity_poly.type
_entity_poly.pdbx_seq_one_letter_code
_entity_poly.pdbx_strand_id
1 'polypeptide(L)'
;MYSEKKHVTIANLNKTLKEKELASISNSSLQRVLPTIGFKYKKDGNRRFLVEQSSIALLCTKFLRSYNDYVNTSSHQIVFMDETWIFSKGSPKKSWQDESIKSVRRPLGFQGKRFIVVHAGREKGFVDGASLLFSSQSKSADYHGDMNGETFIKWLKEKLLCNLEEPSVIIMDNASYHSILLEKTPKHKFSKKRDY
;
A
#
# COMPACT_ATOMS: atom_id res chain seq x y z
N MET A 1 -3.22 -6.93 24.97
CA MET A 1 -3.58 -7.10 23.53
C MET A 1 -3.03 -6.00 22.62
N TYR A 2 -3.42 -4.72 22.74
CA TYR A 2 -2.85 -3.65 21.87
C TYR A 2 -1.36 -3.39 22.10
N SER A 3 -0.93 -3.40 23.36
CA SER A 3 0.49 -3.28 23.75
C SER A 3 1.35 -4.36 23.07
N GLU A 4 0.80 -5.57 22.96
CA GLU A 4 1.40 -6.74 22.31
C GLU A 4 1.21 -6.77 20.78
N LYS A 5 0.57 -5.75 20.18
CA LYS A 5 0.26 -5.67 18.74
C LYS A 5 -0.52 -6.88 18.21
N LYS A 6 -1.37 -7.49 19.05
CA LYS A 6 -2.26 -8.58 18.62
C LYS A 6 -3.49 -8.02 17.91
N HIS A 7 -3.94 -8.69 16.85
CA HIS A 7 -5.24 -8.39 16.23
C HIS A 7 -6.35 -8.69 17.23
N VAL A 8 -7.32 -7.80 17.42
CA VAL A 8 -8.38 -7.98 18.43
C VAL A 8 -9.69 -8.36 17.74
N THR A 9 -10.17 -9.56 18.02
CA THR A 9 -11.46 -10.13 17.61
C THR A 9 -12.28 -10.49 18.84
N ILE A 10 -13.59 -10.68 18.68
CA ILE A 10 -14.44 -11.14 19.80
C ILE A 10 -13.92 -12.47 20.37
N ALA A 11 -13.57 -13.42 19.49
CA ALA A 11 -13.13 -14.74 19.89
C ALA A 11 -11.84 -14.70 20.72
N ASN A 12 -10.83 -13.94 20.28
CA ASN A 12 -9.56 -13.89 21.00
C ASN A 12 -9.61 -13.01 22.25
N LEU A 13 -10.43 -11.95 22.24
CA LEU A 13 -10.67 -11.14 23.43
C LEU A 13 -11.37 -11.98 24.51
N ASN A 14 -12.41 -12.71 24.14
CA ASN A 14 -13.12 -13.58 25.07
C ASN A 14 -12.21 -14.69 25.63
N LYS A 15 -11.37 -15.29 24.78
CA LYS A 15 -10.34 -16.25 25.23
C LYS A 15 -9.41 -15.62 26.26
N THR A 16 -8.88 -14.43 26.01
CA THR A 16 -8.02 -13.72 26.96
C THR A 16 -8.75 -13.31 28.25
N LEU A 17 -10.03 -12.94 28.19
CA LEU A 17 -10.82 -12.62 29.38
C LEU A 17 -10.99 -13.85 30.29
N LYS A 18 -11.22 -15.03 29.69
CA LYS A 18 -11.31 -16.30 30.42
C LYS A 18 -9.97 -16.73 31.00
N GLU A 19 -8.89 -16.68 30.21
CA GLU A 19 -7.53 -17.03 30.65
C GLU A 19 -7.02 -16.15 31.80
N LYS A 20 -7.48 -14.91 31.88
CA LYS A 20 -7.14 -13.98 32.96
C LYS A 20 -8.16 -13.98 34.10
N GLU A 21 -9.15 -14.86 34.06
CA GLU A 21 -10.23 -14.95 35.06
C GLU A 21 -10.97 -13.63 35.30
N LEU A 22 -11.02 -12.75 34.28
CA LEU A 22 -11.63 -11.42 34.39
C LEU A 22 -13.14 -11.46 34.15
N ALA A 23 -13.59 -12.34 33.26
CA ALA A 23 -15.01 -12.49 32.94
C ALA A 23 -15.28 -13.81 32.23
N SER A 24 -16.43 -14.43 32.55
CA SER A 24 -16.99 -15.55 31.78
C SER A 24 -18.25 -15.08 31.05
N ILE A 25 -18.10 -14.68 29.79
CA ILE A 25 -19.18 -14.14 28.96
C ILE A 25 -19.23 -14.82 27.60
N SER A 26 -20.41 -14.82 26.98
CA SER A 26 -20.57 -15.31 25.60
C SER A 26 -19.99 -14.31 24.60
N ASN A 27 -19.65 -14.78 23.39
CA ASN A 27 -19.20 -13.91 22.30
C ASN A 27 -20.27 -12.87 21.94
N SER A 28 -21.54 -13.27 21.91
CA SER A 28 -22.67 -12.38 21.61
C SER A 28 -22.85 -11.29 22.65
N SER A 29 -22.73 -11.65 23.94
CA SER A 29 -22.77 -10.68 25.03
C SER A 29 -21.60 -9.70 24.96
N LEU A 30 -20.37 -10.20 24.73
CA LEU A 30 -19.19 -9.36 24.58
C LEU A 30 -19.33 -8.38 23.42
N GLN A 31 -19.84 -8.82 22.27
CA GLN A 31 -20.08 -7.97 21.11
C GLN A 31 -21.07 -6.84 21.40
N ARG A 32 -22.08 -7.07 22.26
CA ARG A 32 -23.05 -6.05 22.67
C ARG A 32 -22.48 -5.08 23.70
N VAL A 33 -21.61 -5.54 24.60
CA VAL A 33 -21.02 -4.72 25.67
C VAL A 33 -19.90 -3.83 25.14
N LEU A 34 -19.09 -4.28 24.17
CA LEU A 34 -17.95 -3.49 23.69
C LEU A 34 -18.33 -2.07 23.21
N PRO A 35 -19.39 -1.87 22.42
CA PRO A 35 -19.85 -0.53 22.07
C PRO A 35 -20.26 0.33 23.26
N THR A 36 -20.89 -0.26 24.29
CA THR A 36 -21.37 0.50 25.46
C THR A 36 -20.22 1.02 26.32
N ILE A 37 -19.05 0.37 26.25
CA ILE A 37 -17.82 0.81 26.92
C ILE A 37 -16.84 1.54 25.98
N GLY A 38 -17.31 2.02 24.82
CA GLY A 38 -16.56 2.90 23.92
C GLY A 38 -15.69 2.21 22.86
N PHE A 39 -15.77 0.89 22.72
CA PHE A 39 -15.03 0.16 21.68
C PHE A 39 -15.85 0.00 20.40
N LYS A 40 -15.19 0.17 19.25
CA LYS A 40 -15.81 0.07 17.92
C LYS A 40 -15.02 -0.90 17.05
N TYR A 41 -15.72 -1.70 16.25
CA TYR A 41 -15.09 -2.52 15.21
C TYR A 41 -14.89 -1.68 13.94
N LYS A 42 -13.72 -1.06 13.81
CA LYS A 42 -13.41 -0.10 12.73
C LYS A 42 -12.09 -0.44 12.05
N LYS A 43 -11.86 0.21 10.90
CA LYS A 43 -10.63 0.02 10.12
C LYS A 43 -9.43 0.63 10.87
N ASP A 44 -8.34 -0.12 10.97
CA ASP A 44 -7.07 0.37 11.52
C ASP A 44 -6.49 1.40 10.54
N GLY A 45 -6.51 2.67 10.95
CA GLY A 45 -6.07 3.80 10.13
C GLY A 45 -4.91 4.53 10.78
N ASN A 46 -3.72 4.45 10.20
CA ASN A 46 -2.56 5.22 10.67
C ASN A 46 -2.67 6.73 10.35
N ARG A 47 -3.53 7.12 9.41
CA ARG A 47 -3.75 8.53 9.02
C ARG A 47 -4.72 9.18 10.00
N ARG A 48 -4.19 9.99 10.92
CA ARG A 48 -4.99 10.68 11.94
C ARG A 48 -5.49 12.04 11.50
N PHE A 49 -4.68 12.72 10.70
CA PHE A 49 -4.98 14.04 10.18
C PHE A 49 -4.62 14.02 8.70
N LEU A 50 -5.54 14.53 7.88
CA LEU A 50 -5.22 14.91 6.51
C LEU A 50 -4.71 16.35 6.61
N VAL A 51 -3.41 16.54 6.45
CA VAL A 51 -2.82 17.87 6.36
C VAL A 51 -2.51 18.09 4.90
N GLU A 52 -3.18 19.06 4.30
CA GLU A 52 -2.83 19.51 2.97
C GLU A 52 -1.54 20.32 3.04
N GLN A 53 -0.57 19.95 2.22
CA GLN A 53 0.65 20.71 2.07
C GLN A 53 0.51 21.57 0.81
N SER A 54 0.54 22.90 0.94
CA SER A 54 0.25 23.82 -0.18
C SER A 54 1.12 23.56 -1.42
N SER A 55 2.37 23.13 -1.23
CA SER A 55 3.25 22.73 -2.33
C SER A 55 2.74 21.50 -3.09
N ILE A 56 2.25 20.48 -2.39
CA ILE A 56 1.65 19.28 -2.98
C ILE A 56 0.33 19.63 -3.65
N ALA A 57 -0.51 20.45 -3.02
CA ALA A 57 -1.76 20.92 -3.61
C ALA A 57 -1.53 21.67 -4.93
N LEU A 58 -0.50 22.52 -4.98
CA LEU A 58 -0.10 23.22 -6.20
C LEU A 58 0.37 22.24 -7.29
N LEU A 59 1.18 21.23 -6.95
CA LEU A 59 1.62 20.21 -7.90
C LEU A 59 0.46 19.39 -8.45
N CYS A 60 -0.47 18.95 -7.59
CA CYS A 60 -1.70 18.27 -8.01
C CYS A 60 -2.55 19.16 -8.92
N THR A 61 -2.71 20.43 -8.58
CA THR A 61 -3.48 21.39 -9.40
C THR A 61 -2.86 21.57 -10.78
N LYS A 62 -1.54 21.71 -10.85
CA LYS A 62 -0.81 21.81 -12.13
C LYS A 62 -1.00 20.54 -12.97
N PHE A 63 -0.79 19.37 -12.37
CA PHE A 63 -0.98 18.09 -13.05
C PHE A 63 -2.40 17.94 -13.58
N LEU A 64 -3.43 18.19 -12.75
CA LEU A 64 -4.83 18.04 -13.14
C LEU A 64 -5.24 18.99 -14.26
N ARG A 65 -4.74 20.24 -14.26
CA ARG A 65 -4.97 21.18 -15.36
C ARG A 65 -4.35 20.67 -16.65
N SER A 66 -3.06 20.32 -16.63
CA SER A 66 -2.38 19.80 -17.82
C SER A 66 -2.99 18.50 -18.32
N TYR A 67 -3.39 17.60 -17.42
CA TYR A 67 -4.09 16.37 -17.76
C TYR A 67 -5.43 16.68 -18.44
N ASN A 68 -6.24 17.56 -17.86
CA ASN A 68 -7.54 17.92 -18.43
C ASN A 68 -7.38 18.59 -19.80
N ASP A 69 -6.45 19.52 -19.96
CA ASP A 69 -6.15 20.14 -21.24
C ASP A 69 -5.73 19.09 -22.28
N TYR A 70 -4.92 18.11 -21.88
CA TYR A 70 -4.48 17.02 -22.74
C TYR A 70 -5.63 16.11 -23.18
N VAL A 71 -6.46 15.64 -22.23
CA VAL A 71 -7.62 14.77 -22.51
C VAL A 71 -8.61 15.45 -23.46
N ASN A 72 -8.78 16.77 -23.34
CA ASN A 72 -9.71 17.53 -24.18
C ASN A 72 -9.16 17.85 -25.58
N THR A 73 -7.85 17.75 -25.80
CA THR A 73 -7.20 18.12 -27.07
C THR A 73 -6.65 16.93 -27.84
N SER A 74 -6.36 15.81 -27.18
CA SER A 74 -5.79 14.60 -27.77
C SER A 74 -6.84 13.48 -27.85
N SER A 75 -6.77 12.69 -28.92
CA SER A 75 -7.52 11.43 -29.06
C SER A 75 -6.74 10.20 -28.57
N HIS A 76 -5.61 10.39 -27.89
CA HIS A 76 -4.77 9.27 -27.43
C HIS A 76 -5.45 8.49 -26.31
N GLN A 77 -5.27 7.18 -26.33
CA GLN A 77 -5.78 6.34 -25.27
C GLN A 77 -4.99 6.55 -23.97
N ILE A 78 -5.69 6.88 -22.88
CA ILE A 78 -5.07 7.06 -21.57
C ILE A 78 -4.99 5.72 -20.86
N VAL A 79 -3.79 5.40 -20.38
CA VAL A 79 -3.47 4.14 -19.71
C VAL A 79 -2.85 4.46 -18.36
N PHE A 80 -3.46 4.00 -17.29
CA PHE A 80 -2.91 4.09 -15.94
C PHE A 80 -2.26 2.77 -15.57
N MET A 81 -1.11 2.83 -14.90
CA MET A 81 -0.47 1.66 -14.31
C MET A 81 -0.15 1.90 -12.85
N ASP A 82 -0.12 0.82 -12.08
CA ASP A 82 0.31 0.87 -10.69
C ASP A 82 0.84 -0.50 -10.25
N GLU A 83 1.61 -0.49 -9.16
CA GLU A 83 2.02 -1.67 -8.44
C GLU A 83 1.30 -1.79 -7.11
N THR A 84 0.78 -2.98 -6.84
CA THR A 84 0.23 -3.31 -5.54
C THR A 84 0.81 -4.61 -4.99
N TRP A 85 0.61 -4.83 -3.69
CA TRP A 85 1.07 -6.04 -3.05
C TRP A 85 0.05 -6.54 -2.03
N ILE A 86 0.03 -7.86 -1.88
CA ILE A 86 -0.78 -8.57 -0.88
C ILE A 86 0.11 -9.51 -0.08
N PHE A 87 -0.11 -9.60 1.23
CA PHE A 87 0.54 -10.63 2.04
C PHE A 87 -0.15 -11.97 1.82
N SER A 88 0.64 -13.05 1.79
CA SER A 88 0.14 -14.43 1.66
C SER A 88 -0.82 -14.84 2.78
N LYS A 89 -0.67 -14.25 3.97
CA LYS A 89 -1.54 -14.46 5.15
C LYS A 89 -2.67 -13.44 5.25
N GLY A 90 -2.87 -12.61 4.22
CA GLY A 90 -3.83 -11.51 4.22
C GLY A 90 -3.40 -10.34 5.10
N SER A 91 -4.28 -9.35 5.22
CA SER A 91 -4.08 -8.17 6.06
C SER A 91 -5.40 -7.77 6.68
N PRO A 92 -5.67 -8.16 7.94
CA PRO A 92 -6.88 -7.74 8.61
C PRO A 92 -6.89 -6.22 8.70
N LYS A 93 -7.90 -5.61 8.05
CA LYS A 93 -8.05 -4.16 7.99
C LYS A 93 -8.85 -3.60 9.16
N LYS A 94 -9.67 -4.42 9.83
CA LYS A 94 -10.54 -4.01 10.95
C LYS A 94 -10.18 -4.77 12.22
N SER A 95 -10.24 -4.07 13.34
CA SER A 95 -10.07 -4.65 14.67
C SER A 95 -11.03 -3.97 15.65
N TRP A 96 -11.31 -4.60 16.79
CA TRP A 96 -11.96 -3.90 17.91
C TRP A 96 -10.96 -2.95 18.53
N GLN A 97 -11.32 -1.68 18.63
CA GLN A 97 -10.46 -0.60 19.11
C GLN A 97 -11.28 0.54 19.70
N ASP A 98 -10.67 1.26 20.64
CA ASP A 98 -11.21 2.49 21.19
C ASP A 98 -10.78 3.70 20.33
N GLU A 99 -10.91 4.91 20.86
CA GLU A 99 -10.44 6.14 20.22
C GLU A 99 -9.01 6.53 20.65
N SER A 100 -8.34 5.66 21.42
CA SER A 100 -6.98 5.94 21.89
C SER A 100 -5.93 5.83 20.78
N ILE A 101 -4.86 6.61 20.92
CA ILE A 101 -3.68 6.58 20.06
C ILE A 101 -2.99 5.20 20.05
N LYS A 102 -3.21 4.37 21.07
CA LYS A 102 -2.52 3.10 21.28
C LYS A 102 -3.20 1.92 20.58
N SER A 103 -4.49 2.03 20.23
CA SER A 103 -5.26 0.95 19.62
C SER A 103 -5.04 0.80 18.10
N VAL A 104 -4.41 1.81 17.47
CA VAL A 104 -4.11 1.82 16.04
C VAL A 104 -2.74 1.19 15.77
N ARG A 105 -2.69 -0.12 15.51
CA ARG A 105 -1.48 -0.77 14.99
C ARG A 105 -1.84 -1.89 14.02
N ARG A 106 -1.08 -2.00 12.92
CA ARG A 106 -1.06 -3.22 12.10
C ARG A 106 -0.73 -4.41 13.01
N PRO A 107 -1.62 -5.40 13.13
CA PRO A 107 -1.36 -6.52 14.01
C PRO A 107 -0.21 -7.36 13.50
N LEU A 108 0.61 -7.87 14.43
CA LEU A 108 1.69 -8.81 14.12
C LEU A 108 1.12 -10.18 13.74
N GLY A 109 1.91 -10.98 13.02
CA GLY A 109 1.57 -12.37 12.67
C GLY A 109 0.88 -12.54 11.32
N PHE A 110 0.37 -11.45 10.73
CA PHE A 110 -0.19 -11.44 9.35
C PHE A 110 0.86 -11.10 8.28
N GLN A 111 2.10 -10.84 8.71
CA GLN A 111 3.23 -10.65 7.81
C GLN A 111 3.65 -12.03 7.27
N GLY A 112 3.79 -12.10 5.94
CA GLY A 112 4.18 -13.30 5.21
C GLY A 112 4.86 -12.92 3.90
N LYS A 113 5.02 -13.90 3.00
CA LYS A 113 5.49 -13.65 1.63
C LYS A 113 4.57 -12.62 0.97
N ARG A 114 5.13 -11.65 0.26
CA ARG A 114 4.32 -10.70 -0.52
C ARG A 114 4.14 -11.23 -1.93
N PHE A 115 2.95 -11.10 -2.46
CA PHE A 115 2.69 -11.19 -3.89
C PHE A 115 2.55 -9.78 -4.43
N ILE A 116 3.29 -9.51 -5.49
CA ILE A 116 3.39 -8.24 -6.19
C ILE A 116 2.59 -8.38 -7.45
N VAL A 117 1.71 -7.42 -7.68
CA VAL A 117 0.88 -7.31 -8.87
C VAL A 117 1.24 -6.00 -9.54
N VAL A 118 1.62 -6.07 -10.80
CA VAL A 118 1.83 -4.93 -11.68
C VAL A 118 0.86 -5.07 -12.83
N HIS A 119 0.09 -4.02 -13.10
CA HIS A 119 -0.86 -4.03 -14.20
C HIS A 119 -1.12 -2.62 -14.71
N ALA A 120 -1.55 -2.53 -15.97
CA ALA A 120 -2.09 -1.32 -16.57
C ALA A 120 -3.56 -1.47 -16.98
N GLY A 121 -4.32 -0.39 -16.91
CA GLY A 121 -5.72 -0.31 -17.32
C GLY A 121 -6.04 0.98 -18.06
N ARG A 122 -7.06 0.90 -18.90
CA ARG A 122 -7.64 1.97 -19.72
C ARG A 122 -9.14 2.06 -19.44
N GLU A 123 -9.82 3.00 -20.06
CA GLU A 123 -11.28 3.19 -19.91
C GLU A 123 -12.07 1.89 -20.15
N LYS A 124 -11.67 1.10 -21.16
CA LYS A 124 -12.31 -0.17 -21.52
C LYS A 124 -11.96 -1.36 -20.61
N GLY A 125 -11.15 -1.15 -19.57
CA GLY A 125 -10.70 -2.19 -18.64
C GLY A 125 -9.19 -2.42 -18.68
N PHE A 126 -8.76 -3.58 -18.19
CA PHE A 126 -7.35 -3.94 -18.13
C PHE A 126 -6.75 -4.18 -19.52
N VAL A 127 -5.44 -3.93 -19.66
CA VAL A 127 -4.70 -4.27 -20.88
C VAL A 127 -4.40 -5.77 -20.87
N ASP A 128 -5.04 -6.52 -21.76
CA ASP A 128 -4.85 -7.97 -21.84
C ASP A 128 -3.36 -8.32 -22.07
N GLY A 129 -2.87 -9.34 -21.36
CA GLY A 129 -1.46 -9.74 -21.43
C GLY A 129 -0.47 -8.84 -20.67
N ALA A 130 -0.92 -7.72 -20.10
CA ALA A 130 -0.05 -6.81 -19.32
C ALA A 130 0.09 -7.19 -17.84
N SER A 131 -0.61 -8.21 -17.34
CA SER A 131 -0.51 -8.62 -15.94
C SER A 131 0.85 -9.23 -15.61
N LEU A 132 1.48 -8.77 -14.53
CA LEU A 132 2.64 -9.41 -13.93
C LEU A 132 2.39 -9.70 -12.45
N LEU A 133 2.45 -10.98 -12.08
CA LEU A 133 2.33 -11.47 -10.72
C LEU A 133 3.60 -12.22 -10.33
N PHE A 134 4.25 -11.79 -9.26
CA PHE A 134 5.40 -12.50 -8.71
C PHE A 134 5.45 -12.37 -7.19
N SER A 135 6.29 -13.16 -6.54
CA SER A 135 6.36 -13.19 -5.09
C SER A 135 7.73 -12.76 -4.59
N SER A 136 7.78 -12.02 -3.48
CA SER A 136 9.05 -11.62 -2.84
C SER A 136 9.90 -12.85 -2.55
N GLN A 137 11.19 -12.79 -2.87
CA GLN A 137 12.12 -13.87 -2.48
C GLN A 137 12.50 -13.76 -1.00
N SER A 138 12.38 -12.56 -0.42
CA SER A 138 12.71 -12.31 0.98
C SER A 138 11.48 -12.41 1.92
N LYS A 139 11.76 -12.79 3.18
CA LYS A 139 10.80 -12.72 4.31
C LYS A 139 10.81 -11.35 5.01
N SER A 140 11.69 -10.43 4.60
CA SER A 140 11.89 -9.13 5.26
C SER A 140 10.95 -8.06 4.72
N ALA A 141 10.78 -6.99 5.50
CA ALA A 141 9.85 -5.91 5.19
C ALA A 141 10.35 -4.94 4.10
N ASP A 142 11.63 -5.04 3.72
CA ASP A 142 12.30 -4.17 2.77
C ASP A 142 12.07 -4.67 1.33
N TYR A 143 11.16 -3.98 0.66
CA TYR A 143 10.51 -4.38 -0.58
C TYR A 143 11.11 -3.74 -1.82
N HIS A 144 11.90 -2.68 -1.64
CA HIS A 144 12.49 -1.93 -2.74
C HIS A 144 13.50 -2.75 -3.57
N GLY A 145 13.76 -4.02 -3.19
CA GLY A 145 14.57 -4.96 -3.97
C GLY A 145 13.78 -5.85 -4.94
N ASP A 146 12.49 -6.10 -4.69
CA ASP A 146 11.73 -7.11 -5.47
C ASP A 146 11.14 -6.51 -6.76
N MET A 147 10.47 -5.35 -6.69
CA MET A 147 10.12 -4.55 -7.87
C MET A 147 11.21 -3.51 -8.08
N ASN A 148 12.16 -3.83 -8.96
CA ASN A 148 13.27 -2.96 -9.31
C ASN A 148 13.14 -2.46 -10.75
N GLY A 149 14.00 -1.52 -11.13
CA GLY A 149 13.89 -0.89 -12.43
C GLY A 149 14.14 -1.85 -13.62
N GLU A 150 14.96 -2.88 -13.47
CA GLU A 150 15.15 -3.90 -14.51
C GLU A 150 13.87 -4.71 -14.73
N THR A 151 13.23 -5.14 -13.66
CA THR A 151 11.95 -5.86 -13.69
C THR A 151 10.84 -4.99 -14.28
N PHE A 152 10.80 -3.71 -13.90
CA PHE A 152 9.88 -2.72 -14.45
C PHE A 152 10.06 -2.52 -15.95
N ILE A 153 11.29 -2.25 -16.41
CA ILE A 153 11.58 -2.03 -17.84
C ILE A 153 11.27 -3.29 -18.65
N LYS A 154 11.60 -4.47 -18.13
CA LYS A 154 11.27 -5.74 -18.78
C LYS A 154 9.77 -5.89 -18.94
N TRP A 155 9.00 -5.67 -17.86
CA TRP A 155 7.54 -5.69 -17.91
C TRP A 155 6.97 -4.66 -18.89
N LEU A 156 7.44 -3.42 -18.82
CA LEU A 156 6.99 -2.34 -19.68
C LEU A 156 7.16 -2.71 -21.16
N LYS A 157 8.34 -3.22 -21.54
CA LYS A 157 8.66 -3.60 -22.93
C LYS A 157 7.94 -4.87 -23.38
N GLU A 158 8.02 -5.95 -22.60
CA GLU A 158 7.58 -7.28 -23.03
C GLU A 158 6.10 -7.55 -22.77
N LYS A 159 5.45 -6.79 -21.89
CA LYS A 159 4.06 -7.03 -21.46
C LYS A 159 3.17 -5.84 -21.75
N LEU A 160 3.53 -4.63 -21.34
CA LEU A 160 2.63 -3.48 -21.54
C LEU A 160 2.66 -3.00 -23.00
N LEU A 161 3.81 -2.56 -23.50
CA LEU A 161 3.93 -1.93 -24.81
C LEU A 161 3.52 -2.87 -25.96
N CYS A 162 3.85 -4.16 -25.88
CA CYS A 162 3.45 -5.15 -26.89
C CYS A 162 1.92 -5.37 -26.99
N ASN A 163 1.16 -5.04 -25.94
CA ASN A 163 -0.29 -5.23 -25.89
C ASN A 163 -1.05 -3.89 -25.91
N LEU A 164 -0.35 -2.77 -26.18
CA LEU A 164 -0.92 -1.44 -26.16
C LEU A 164 -1.19 -0.94 -27.57
N GLU A 165 -2.39 -0.43 -27.79
CA GLU A 165 -2.74 0.27 -29.03
C GLU A 165 -2.02 1.63 -29.08
N GLU A 166 -1.47 1.96 -30.25
CA GLU A 166 -0.90 3.27 -30.54
C GLU A 166 -1.92 4.13 -31.30
N PRO A 167 -2.03 5.45 -31.01
CA PRO A 167 -1.27 6.19 -30.00
C PRO A 167 -1.90 6.11 -28.59
N SER A 168 -1.04 6.01 -27.57
CA SER A 168 -1.46 5.96 -26.17
C SER A 168 -0.52 6.76 -25.26
N VAL A 169 -1.04 7.15 -24.09
CA VAL A 169 -0.31 7.85 -23.03
C VAL A 169 -0.37 7.04 -21.75
N ILE A 170 0.82 6.75 -21.20
CA ILE A 170 0.97 6.03 -19.93
C ILE A 170 1.11 7.06 -18.80
N ILE A 171 0.26 6.92 -17.78
CA ILE A 171 0.31 7.67 -16.53
C ILE A 171 0.71 6.71 -15.42
N MET A 172 1.75 7.09 -14.68
CA MET A 172 2.34 6.32 -13.57
C MET A 172 2.76 7.27 -12.44
N ASP A 173 3.04 6.73 -11.26
CA ASP A 173 3.56 7.53 -10.16
C ASP A 173 5.06 7.86 -10.36
N ASN A 174 5.64 8.60 -9.42
CA ASN A 174 7.06 8.99 -9.47
C ASN A 174 7.93 8.09 -8.58
N ALA A 175 7.75 6.77 -8.66
CA ALA A 175 8.63 5.84 -7.97
C ALA A 175 10.05 5.87 -8.56
N SER A 176 11.07 5.81 -7.69
CA SER A 176 12.47 6.00 -8.09
C SER A 176 12.98 4.95 -9.09
N TYR A 177 12.35 3.78 -9.17
CA TYR A 177 12.71 2.72 -10.11
C TYR A 177 12.07 2.88 -11.50
N HIS A 178 11.11 3.79 -11.68
CA HIS A 178 10.58 4.12 -13.01
C HIS A 178 11.56 4.96 -13.84
N SER A 179 12.49 5.65 -13.17
CA SER A 179 13.49 6.52 -13.80
C SER A 179 14.90 6.00 -13.51
N ILE A 180 15.41 5.11 -14.38
CA ILE A 180 16.78 4.59 -14.27
C ILE A 180 17.70 5.41 -15.17
N LEU A 181 18.77 5.97 -14.57
CA LEU A 181 19.88 6.53 -15.33
C LEU A 181 20.66 5.41 -16.02
N LEU A 182 20.78 5.48 -17.35
CA LEU A 182 21.62 4.58 -18.14
C LEU A 182 23.08 4.63 -17.70
N GLU A 183 23.56 5.83 -17.35
CA GLU A 183 24.89 6.04 -16.78
C GLU A 183 24.76 6.64 -15.38
N LYS A 184 25.12 5.85 -14.35
CA LYS A 184 25.21 6.37 -12.99
C LYS A 184 26.55 7.07 -12.81
N THR A 185 26.55 8.39 -12.69
CA THR A 185 27.73 9.12 -12.21
C THR A 185 28.17 8.58 -10.84
N PRO A 186 29.49 8.42 -10.59
CA PRO A 186 30.00 7.93 -9.33
C PRO A 186 29.46 8.76 -8.15
N LYS A 187 28.86 8.09 -7.16
CA LYS A 187 28.45 8.76 -5.93
C LYS A 187 29.68 9.04 -5.09
N HIS A 188 30.13 10.29 -5.02
CA HIS A 188 31.12 10.71 -4.03
C HIS A 188 30.55 10.49 -2.63
N LYS A 189 31.08 9.50 -1.90
CA LYS A 189 30.79 9.32 -0.48
C LYS A 189 31.60 10.33 0.32
N PHE A 190 31.04 11.50 0.60
CA PHE A 190 31.57 12.36 1.65
C PHE A 190 31.11 11.82 3.01
N SER A 191 31.91 10.95 3.61
CA SER A 191 31.81 10.72 5.05
C SER A 191 32.49 11.90 5.75
N LYS A 192 31.70 12.85 6.28
CA LYS A 192 32.22 13.77 7.29
C LYS A 192 32.47 12.94 8.54
N LYS A 193 33.74 12.59 8.81
CA LYS A 193 34.15 12.23 10.16
C LYS A 193 33.87 13.47 11.02
N ARG A 194 33.03 13.30 12.04
CA ARG A 194 32.99 14.25 13.16
C ARG A 194 34.16 13.85 14.03
N ASP A 195 35.21 14.67 14.00
CA ASP A 195 36.23 14.60 15.03
C ASP A 195 35.60 15.16 16.31
N TYR A 196 35.67 14.37 17.39
CA TYR A 196 35.25 14.75 18.74
C TYR A 196 36.31 15.64 19.38
#